data_AF-A0A561PCE7-F1
#
_entry.id   AF-A0A561PCE7-F1
#
_cell.length_a   1.000
_cell.length_b   1.000
_cell.length_c   1.000
_cell.angle_alpha   90.00
_cell.angle_beta   90.00
_cell.angle_gamma   90.00
#
_symmetry.space_group_name_H-M   'P 1'
#
loop_
_entity.id
_entity.type
_entity.pdbx_description
1 polymer ?
#
loop_
_entity_poly.entity_id
_entity_poly.type
_entity_poly.pdbx_seq_one_letter_code
_entity_poly.pdbx_strand_id
1 'polypeptide(L)'
;MEHSDLYNEAKLLLQIAAGEEASFSILVDRYWPRVYGHALAYAKSQHTAEEVTQDVFMDLWHNREKLPAIDRWVDMAKARQLKYGN
;
A
#
# COMPACT_ATOMS: atom_id res chain seq x y z
N MET A 1 -3.22 27.24 -0.78
CA MET A 1 -2.02 26.57 -1.34
C MET A 1 -2.21 25.09 -1.09
N GLU A 2 -2.85 24.36 -2.00
CA GLU A 2 -3.19 22.94 -1.79
C GLU A 2 -3.03 22.15 -3.10
N HIS A 3 -1.81 22.11 -3.64
CA HIS A 3 -1.50 21.29 -4.83
C HIS A 3 -0.15 20.55 -4.75
N SER A 4 0.53 20.52 -3.58
CA SER A 4 1.86 19.92 -3.45
C SER A 4 1.88 18.42 -3.18
N ASP A 5 0.85 17.86 -2.54
CA ASP A 5 0.90 16.46 -2.08
C ASP A 5 0.66 15.45 -3.21
N LEU A 6 -0.23 15.76 -4.17
CA LEU A 6 -0.50 14.92 -5.33
C LEU A 6 0.70 14.83 -6.30
N TYR A 7 1.42 15.94 -6.49
CA TYR A 7 2.61 15.96 -7.34
C TYR A 7 3.74 15.12 -6.74
N ASN A 8 3.84 15.10 -5.41
CA ASN A 8 4.80 14.29 -4.69
C ASN A 8 4.39 12.81 -4.67
N GLU A 9 3.11 12.48 -4.56
CA GLU A 9 2.64 11.10 -4.56
C GLU A 9 2.79 10.44 -5.93
N ALA A 10 2.40 11.11 -7.02
CA ALA A 10 2.60 10.58 -8.37
C ALA A 10 4.09 10.35 -8.68
N LYS A 11 4.95 11.28 -8.26
CA LYS A 11 6.40 11.14 -8.39
C LYS A 11 6.95 9.99 -7.55
N LEU A 12 6.48 9.85 -6.31
CA LEU A 12 6.86 8.75 -5.42
C LEU A 12 6.48 7.40 -6.02
N LEU A 13 5.27 7.27 -6.57
CA LEU A 13 4.80 6.05 -7.23
C LEU A 13 5.64 5.71 -8.48
N LEU A 14 6.03 6.72 -9.27
CA LEU A 14 6.93 6.53 -10.42
C LEU A 14 8.33 6.06 -9.99
N GLN A 15 8.86 6.63 -8.90
CA GLN A 15 10.16 6.22 -8.35
C GLN A 15 10.11 4.78 -7.82
N ILE A 16 9.03 4.41 -7.13
CA ILE A 16 8.80 3.03 -6.67
C ILE A 16 8.68 2.10 -7.88
N ALA A 17 7.94 2.47 -8.92
CA ALA A 17 7.83 1.68 -10.15
C ALA A 17 9.18 1.46 -10.84
N ALA A 18 10.08 2.45 -10.75
CA ALA A 18 11.46 2.34 -11.23
C ALA A 18 12.37 1.49 -10.32
N GLY A 19 11.87 0.97 -9.20
CA GLY A 19 12.63 0.15 -8.25
C GLY A 19 13.39 0.95 -7.20
N GLU A 20 13.02 2.20 -6.95
CA GLU A 20 13.66 3.05 -5.94
C GLU A 20 13.16 2.69 -4.53
N GLU A 21 14.01 2.01 -3.76
CA GLU A 21 13.68 1.47 -2.44
C GLU A 21 13.43 2.55 -1.38
N ALA A 22 14.10 3.72 -1.44
CA ALA A 22 13.90 4.77 -0.44
C ALA A 22 12.50 5.39 -0.57
N SER A 23 12.01 5.59 -1.80
CA SER A 23 10.62 6.00 -2.06
C SER A 23 9.63 4.96 -1.54
N PHE A 24 9.95 3.68 -1.66
CA PHE A 24 9.10 2.63 -1.10
C PHE A 24 9.09 2.65 0.42
N SER A 25 10.24 2.84 1.08
CA SER A 25 10.31 3.02 2.54
C SER A 25 9.43 4.18 3.01
N ILE A 26 9.46 5.32 2.31
CA ILE A 26 8.62 6.48 2.63
C ILE A 26 7.13 6.13 2.51
N LEU A 27 6.75 5.37 1.48
CA LEU A 27 5.37 4.91 1.30
C LEU A 27 4.95 3.94 2.42
N VAL A 28 5.81 2.97 2.76
CA VAL A 28 5.57 2.03 3.85
C VAL A 28 5.37 2.78 5.15
N ASP A 29 6.32 3.63 5.56
CA ASP A 29 6.24 4.38 6.82
C ASP A 29 4.97 5.23 6.92
N ARG A 30 4.58 5.87 5.81
CA ARG A 30 3.40 6.73 5.76
C ARG A 30 2.10 5.95 5.91
N TYR A 31 1.99 4.79 5.26
CA TYR A 31 0.72 4.09 5.13
C TYR A 31 0.61 2.85 6.02
N TRP A 32 1.70 2.42 6.65
CA TRP A 32 1.75 1.30 7.57
C TRP A 32 0.68 1.38 8.66
N PRO A 33 0.50 2.49 9.40
CA PRO A 33 -0.49 2.53 10.48
C PRO A 33 -1.92 2.30 9.98
N ARG A 34 -2.21 2.75 8.74
CA ARG A 34 -3.53 2.62 8.13
C ARG A 34 -3.80 1.19 7.65
N VAL A 35 -2.85 0.59 6.95
CA VAL A 35 -2.95 -0.80 6.48
C VAL A 35 -2.98 -1.75 7.67
N TYR A 36 -2.12 -1.54 8.66
CA TYR A 36 -2.10 -2.30 9.91
C TYR A 36 -3.40 -2.18 10.69
N GLY A 37 -3.95 -0.96 10.84
CA GLY A 37 -5.23 -0.77 11.51
C GLY A 37 -6.38 -1.51 10.80
N HIS A 38 -6.36 -1.58 9.47
CA HIS A 38 -7.32 -2.40 8.72
C HIS A 38 -7.05 -3.89 8.90
N ALA A 39 -5.80 -4.34 8.79
CA ALA A 39 -5.44 -5.74 9.01
C ALA A 39 -5.86 -6.20 10.42
N LEU A 40 -5.62 -5.39 11.44
CA LEU A 40 -5.97 -5.67 12.83
C LEU A 40 -7.49 -5.76 13.07
N ALA A 41 -8.30 -5.03 12.30
CA ALA A 41 -9.76 -5.12 12.39
C ALA A 41 -10.30 -6.49 11.93
N TYR A 42 -9.57 -7.22 11.08
CA TYR A 42 -9.95 -8.54 10.58
C TYR A 42 -9.10 -9.68 11.16
N ALA A 43 -7.87 -9.39 11.56
CA ALA A 43 -6.95 -10.33 12.15
C ALA A 43 -7.28 -10.57 13.62
N LYS A 44 -7.27 -11.84 14.03
CA LYS A 44 -7.57 -12.25 15.41
C LYS A 44 -6.41 -12.02 16.39
N SER A 45 -5.27 -11.54 15.90
CA SER A 45 -4.08 -11.25 16.71
C SER A 45 -3.24 -10.14 16.07
N GLN A 46 -2.43 -9.46 16.89
CA GLN A 46 -1.48 -8.45 16.41
C GLN A 46 -0.45 -9.06 15.45
N HIS A 47 0.08 -10.24 15.77
CA HIS A 47 1.03 -10.94 14.93
C HIS A 47 0.47 -11.20 13.52
N THR A 48 -0.76 -11.73 13.44
CA THR A 48 -1.42 -11.97 12.15
C THR A 48 -1.68 -10.65 11.40
N ALA A 49 -1.99 -9.56 12.10
CA ALA A 49 -2.17 -8.26 11.48
C ALA A 49 -0.86 -7.71 10.89
N GLU A 50 0.26 -7.90 11.59
CA GLU A 50 1.59 -7.52 11.12
C GLU A 50 1.99 -8.33 9.88
N GLU A 51 1.83 -9.65 9.91
CA GLU A 51 2.12 -10.52 8.76
C GLU A 51 1.29 -10.11 7.53
N VAL A 52 -0.01 -9.90 7.69
CA VAL A 52 -0.89 -9.45 6.60
C VAL A 52 -0.47 -8.07 6.07
N THR A 53 -0.04 -7.17 6.96
CA THR A 53 0.44 -5.84 6.55
C THR A 53 1.73 -5.96 5.74
N GLN A 54 2.68 -6.76 6.20
CA GLN A 54 3.92 -7.04 5.49
C GLN A 54 3.64 -7.63 4.12
N ASP A 55 2.79 -8.66 4.03
CA ASP A 55 2.40 -9.29 2.77
C ASP A 55 1.80 -8.29 1.78
N VAL A 56 0.94 -7.38 2.24
CA VAL A 56 0.34 -6.34 1.39
C VAL A 56 1.40 -5.43 0.79
N PHE A 57 2.39 -5.01 1.58
CA PHE A 57 3.49 -4.17 1.08
C PHE A 57 4.45 -4.96 0.17
N MET A 58 4.74 -6.22 0.49
CA MET A 58 5.56 -7.08 -0.38
C MET A 58 4.89 -7.32 -1.73
N ASP A 59 3.59 -7.62 -1.73
CA ASP A 59 2.78 -7.73 -2.96
C ASP A 59 2.81 -6.44 -3.77
N LEU A 60 2.74 -5.28 -3.08
CA LEU A 60 2.83 -3.96 -3.71
C LEU A 60 4.18 -3.75 -4.38
N TRP A 61 5.28 -4.09 -3.70
CA TRP A 61 6.63 -3.99 -4.23
C TRP A 61 6.86 -4.94 -5.41
N HIS A 62 6.36 -6.17 -5.33
CA HIS A 62 6.44 -7.13 -6.44
C HIS A 62 5.65 -6.65 -7.67
N ASN A 63 4.53 -5.96 -7.47
CA ASN A 63 3.71 -5.41 -8.55
C ASN A 63 3.99 -3.92 -8.83
N ARG A 64 5.13 -3.39 -8.39
CA ARG A 64 5.44 -1.95 -8.44
C ARG A 64 5.35 -1.33 -9.83
N GLU A 65 5.64 -2.10 -10.87
CA GLU A 65 5.56 -1.67 -12.27
C GLU A 65 4.14 -1.27 -12.70
N LYS A 66 3.11 -1.74 -11.98
CA LYS A 66 1.69 -1.41 -12.21
C LYS A 66 1.20 -0.23 -11.37
N LEU A 67 1.99 0.26 -10.42
CA LEU A 67 1.64 1.39 -9.55
C LEU A 67 1.30 2.69 -10.30
N PRO A 68 1.98 3.06 -11.40
CA PRO A 68 1.65 4.29 -12.13
C PRO A 68 0.25 4.29 -12.74
N ALA A 69 -0.38 3.12 -12.91
CA ALA A 69 -1.73 2.97 -13.41
C ALA A 69 -2.80 2.94 -12.30
N ILE A 70 -2.39 3.00 -11.03
CA ILE A 70 -3.29 3.00 -9.87
C ILE A 70 -3.58 4.45 -9.48
N ASP A 71 -4.74 4.95 -9.91
CA ASP A 71 -5.21 6.32 -9.65
C ASP A 71 -5.61 6.54 -8.16
N ARG A 72 -5.98 5.45 -7.46
CA ARG A 72 -6.24 5.41 -6.00
C ARG A 72 -5.88 4.05 -5.39
N TRP A 73 -4.79 3.99 -4.62
CA TRP A 73 -4.36 2.76 -3.92
C TRP A 73 -5.41 2.18 -2.94
N VAL A 74 -6.38 3.00 -2.50
CA VAL A 74 -7.54 2.57 -1.69
C VAL A 74 -8.38 1.49 -2.38
N ASP A 75 -8.39 1.39 -3.71
CA ASP A 75 -9.21 0.42 -4.42
C ASP A 75 -8.60 -1.00 -4.46
N MET A 76 -7.27 -1.14 -4.27
CA MET A 76 -6.63 -2.45 -4.12
C MET A 76 -7.04 -3.15 -2.81
N ALA A 77 -7.27 -2.38 -1.74
CA ALA A 77 -7.78 -2.92 -0.48
C ALA A 77 -9.22 -3.47 -0.61
N LYS A 78 -10.02 -2.91 -1.53
CA LYS A 78 -11.37 -3.42 -1.85
C LYS A 78 -11.35 -4.67 -2.72
N ALA A 79 -10.38 -4.81 -3.62
CA ALA A 79 -10.31 -5.96 -4.54
C ALA A 79 -10.09 -7.31 -3.82
N ARG A 80 -9.41 -7.31 -2.66
CA ARG A 80 -9.21 -8.52 -1.83
C ARG A 80 -10.47 -8.92 -1.04
N GLN A 81 -11.45 -8.02 -0.92
CA GLN A 81 -12.73 -8.23 -0.24
C GLN A 81 -13.66 -9.22 -0.98
N LEU A 82 -13.42 -9.47 -2.28
CA LEU A 82 -14.18 -10.42 -3.09
C LEU A 82 -13.61 -11.86 -3.10
N LYS A 83 -12.37 -12.07 -2.66
CA LYS A 83 -11.74 -13.40 -2.72
C LYS A 83 -12.05 -14.29 -1.52
N TYR A 84 -12.46 -13.71 -0.39
CA TYR A 84 -12.84 -14.42 0.83
C TYR A 84 -14.28 -14.13 1.27
N GLY A 85 -15.06 -13.51 0.38
CA GLY A 85 -16.51 -13.31 0.53
C GLY A 85 -17.29 -14.46 -0.09
N ASN A 86 -17.13 -15.67 0.46
CA ASN A 86 -18.13 -16.72 0.60
C ASN A 86 -17.64 -17.74 1.63
#